data_AF-A0A7S0XVK8-F1
#
_entry.id   AF-A0A7S0XVK8-F1
#
_cell.length_a   1.000
_cell.length_b   1.000
_cell.length_c   1.000
_cell.angle_alpha   90.00
_cell.angle_beta   90.00
_cell.angle_gamma   90.00
#
_symmetry.space_group_name_H-M   'P 1'
#
loop_
_entity.id
_entity.type
_entity.pdbx_description
1 polymer ?
#
loop_
_entity_poly.entity_id
_entity_poly.type
_entity_poly.pdbx_seq_one_letter_code
_entity_poly.pdbx_strand_id
1 'polypeptide(L)'
;GEFVLVNSYFLQIYQPLTWMGTIYRMTQQSFIDMESMFALLDRKIDIGNHPEAAPLPPGEGRVSFEGVSLRYGGEEGDWVLRNVTFDVPPGKKVALVGASGSGKSSLGRLLCRMYDPTEGRVLIDGHDIRKMTLESVRGAIGVVPQDCALFQ
;
A
#
# COMPACT_ATOMS: atom_id res chain seq x y z
N GLY A 1 -16.32 53.26 42.46
CA GLY A 1 -17.25 52.88 41.37
C GLY A 1 -16.52 52.77 40.05
N GLU A 2 -16.00 53.88 39.54
CA GLU A 2 -15.43 53.97 38.18
C GLU A 2 -14.17 53.12 37.95
N PHE A 3 -13.21 53.07 38.89
CA PHE A 3 -11.99 52.25 38.72
C PHE A 3 -12.30 50.74 38.59
N VAL A 4 -13.30 50.26 39.33
CA VAL A 4 -13.75 48.85 39.26
C VAL A 4 -14.42 48.56 37.91
N LEU A 5 -15.15 49.53 37.36
CA LEU A 5 -15.79 49.43 36.04
C LEU A 5 -14.76 49.44 34.90
N VAL A 6 -13.74 50.29 34.98
CA VAL A 6 -12.65 50.31 34.00
C VAL A 6 -11.85 49.00 34.05
N ASN A 7 -11.53 48.51 35.24
CA ASN A 7 -10.83 47.23 35.41
C ASN A 7 -11.64 46.03 34.90
N SER A 8 -12.97 46.03 35.07
CA SER A 8 -13.82 44.98 34.52
C SER A 8 -13.86 45.02 32.99
N TYR A 9 -13.90 46.21 32.37
CA TYR A 9 -13.79 46.34 30.91
C TYR A 9 -12.42 45.91 30.37
N PHE A 10 -11.31 46.19 31.07
CA PHE A 10 -9.99 45.70 30.68
C PHE A 10 -9.91 44.17 30.67
N LEU A 11 -10.48 43.51 31.69
CA LEU A 11 -10.55 42.04 31.73
C LEU A 11 -11.44 41.47 30.61
N GLN A 12 -12.52 42.17 30.26
CA GLN A 12 -13.40 41.80 29.15
C GLN A 12 -12.73 41.94 27.78
N ILE A 13 -11.74 42.81 27.62
CA ILE A 13 -10.97 42.96 26.36
C ILE A 13 -9.82 41.95 26.32
N TYR A 14 -9.22 41.62 27.46
CA TYR A 14 -8.11 40.68 27.54
C TYR A 14 -8.49 39.26 27.10
N GLN A 15 -9.70 38.79 27.44
CA GLN A 15 -10.17 37.45 27.07
C GLN A 15 -10.34 37.28 25.54
N PRO A 16 -11.11 38.11 24.80
CA PRO A 16 -11.20 38.02 23.34
C PRO A 16 -9.84 38.08 22.64
N LEU A 17 -8.91 38.88 23.16
CA LEU A 17 -7.58 39.02 22.56
C LEU A 17 -6.76 37.73 22.64
N THR A 18 -6.83 37.00 23.76
CA THR A 18 -6.17 35.69 23.87
C THR A 18 -6.84 34.64 22.99
N TRP A 19 -8.17 34.70 22.84
CA TRP A 19 -8.93 33.86 21.91
C TRP A 19 -8.54 34.11 20.44
N MET A 20 -8.31 35.37 20.02
CA MET A 20 -7.84 35.67 18.66
C MET A 20 -6.48 35.04 18.37
N GLY A 21 -5.55 35.06 19.34
CA GLY A 21 -4.26 34.38 19.22
C GLY A 21 -4.40 32.86 19.05
N THR A 22 -5.37 32.26 19.75
CA THR A 22 -5.68 30.82 19.61
C THR A 22 -6.32 30.52 18.26
N ILE A 23 -7.29 31.31 17.80
CA ILE A 23 -7.93 31.14 16.49
C ILE A 23 -6.87 31.26 15.38
N TYR A 24 -5.96 32.23 15.46
CA TYR A 24 -4.87 32.37 14.49
C TYR A 24 -4.02 31.09 14.40
N ARG A 25 -3.58 30.55 15.54
CA ARG A 25 -2.81 29.31 15.56
C ARG A 25 -3.61 28.12 15.03
N MET A 26 -4.90 28.03 15.38
CA MET A 26 -5.78 26.97 14.88
C MET A 26 -5.93 27.04 13.36
N THR A 27 -6.13 28.23 12.80
CA THR A 27 -6.23 28.43 11.35
C THR A 27 -4.92 28.03 10.65
N GLN A 28 -3.76 28.43 11.19
CA GLN A 28 -2.47 28.00 10.64
C GLN A 28 -2.32 26.47 10.67
N GLN A 29 -2.71 25.82 11.77
CA GLN A 29 -2.68 24.37 11.88
C GLN A 29 -3.63 23.70 10.89
N SER A 30 -4.86 24.21 10.73
CA SER A 30 -5.82 23.69 9.76
C SER A 30 -5.29 23.71 8.32
N PHE A 31 -4.51 24.71 7.94
CA PHE A 31 -3.89 24.74 6.61
C PHE A 31 -2.81 23.65 6.43
N ILE A 32 -1.99 23.39 7.46
CA ILE A 32 -0.98 22.31 7.43
C ILE A 32 -1.66 20.94 7.37
N ASP A 33 -2.71 20.74 8.16
CA ASP A 33 -3.48 19.50 8.18
C ASP A 33 -4.17 19.28 6.81
N MET A 34 -4.67 20.35 6.20
CA MET A 34 -5.27 20.31 4.87
C MET A 34 -4.25 19.96 3.78
N GLU A 35 -3.03 20.53 3.83
CA GLU A 35 -1.94 20.17 2.93
C GLU A 35 -1.60 18.69 3.04
N SER A 36 -1.52 18.16 4.28
CA SER A 36 -1.30 16.74 4.53
C SER A 36 -2.42 15.86 3.98
N MET A 37 -3.68 16.29 4.11
CA MET A 37 -4.82 15.58 3.52
C MET A 37 -4.76 15.55 1.99
N PHE A 38 -4.45 16.68 1.35
CA PHE A 38 -4.32 16.71 -0.11
C PHE A 38 -3.16 15.85 -0.58
N ALA A 39 -2.02 15.87 0.12
CA ALA A 39 -0.90 14.99 -0.19
C ALA A 39 -1.28 13.49 -0.12
N LEU A 40 -2.16 13.11 0.80
CA LEU A 40 -2.68 11.74 0.88
C LEU A 40 -3.67 11.42 -0.26
N LEU A 41 -4.55 12.35 -0.60
CA LEU A 41 -5.52 12.19 -1.68
C LEU A 41 -4.85 12.11 -3.06
N ASP A 42 -3.78 12.87 -3.27
CA ASP A 42 -3.01 12.90 -4.51
C ASP A 42 -2.06 11.70 -4.66
N ARG A 43 -1.94 10.84 -3.64
CA ARG A 43 -1.10 9.65 -3.70
C ARG A 43 -1.63 8.71 -4.77
N LYS A 44 -0.82 8.47 -5.79
CA LYS A 44 -1.14 7.51 -6.86
C LYS A 44 -1.21 6.09 -6.31
N ILE A 45 -2.18 5.32 -6.81
CA ILE A 45 -2.29 3.89 -6.52
C ILE A 45 -1.17 3.17 -7.26
N ASP A 46 -0.23 2.57 -6.52
CA ASP A 46 0.93 1.88 -7.11
C ASP A 46 0.54 0.61 -7.87
N ILE A 47 -0.48 -0.12 -7.39
CA ILE A 47 -0.96 -1.38 -7.97
C ILE A 47 -2.46 -1.28 -8.23
N GLY A 48 -2.82 -1.08 -9.49
CA GLY A 48 -4.21 -0.99 -9.95
C GLY A 48 -4.53 -2.04 -11.02
N ASN A 49 -5.81 -2.14 -11.37
CA ASN A 49 -6.22 -2.89 -12.55
C ASN A 49 -5.72 -2.17 -13.81
N HIS A 50 -5.19 -2.93 -14.76
CA HIS A 50 -5.00 -2.41 -16.11
C HIS A 50 -6.36 -2.00 -16.69
N PRO A 51 -6.46 -0.94 -17.52
CA PRO A 51 -7.73 -0.52 -18.13
C PRO A 51 -8.47 -1.64 -18.88
N GLU A 52 -7.69 -2.56 -19.49
CA GLU A 52 -8.18 -3.72 -20.23
C GLU A 52 -8.13 -5.02 -19.41
N ALA A 53 -8.08 -4.93 -18.07
CA ALA A 53 -7.97 -6.11 -17.23
C ALA A 53 -9.23 -6.97 -17.32
N ALA A 54 -9.05 -8.26 -17.62
CA ALA A 54 -10.12 -9.24 -17.61
C ALA A 54 -10.15 -10.02 -16.28
N PRO A 55 -11.28 -10.59 -15.85
CA PRO A 55 -11.28 -11.56 -14.75
C PRO A 55 -10.40 -12.77 -15.10
N LEU A 56 -9.63 -13.24 -14.12
CA LEU A 56 -8.86 -14.48 -14.25
C LEU A 56 -9.84 -15.64 -14.52
N PRO A 57 -9.66 -16.40 -15.62
CA PRO A 57 -10.51 -17.56 -15.92
C PRO A 57 -10.35 -18.67 -14.87
N PRO A 58 -11.37 -19.51 -14.67
CA PRO A 58 -11.23 -20.73 -13.89
C PRO A 58 -10.17 -21.64 -14.51
N GLY A 59 -9.35 -22.26 -13.67
CA GLY A 59 -8.27 -23.14 -14.11
C GLY A 59 -7.82 -24.11 -13.02
N GLU A 60 -6.76 -24.86 -13.31
CA GLU A 60 -6.24 -25.90 -12.41
C GLU A 60 -5.24 -25.36 -11.37
N GLY A 61 -4.84 -24.08 -11.48
CA GLY A 61 -3.95 -23.42 -10.53
C GLY A 61 -2.47 -23.68 -10.81
N ARG A 62 -2.07 -23.79 -12.08
CA ARG A 62 -0.66 -23.80 -12.46
C ARG A 62 -0.04 -22.43 -12.24
N VAL A 63 1.12 -22.36 -11.59
CA VAL A 63 1.83 -21.09 -11.34
C VAL A 63 3.19 -21.11 -12.02
N SER A 64 3.51 -20.09 -12.81
CA SER A 64 4.81 -19.99 -13.48
C SER A 64 5.43 -18.61 -13.26
N PHE A 65 6.68 -18.59 -12.83
CA PHE A 65 7.53 -17.41 -12.78
C PHE A 65 8.46 -17.48 -13.98
N GLU A 66 8.50 -16.45 -14.81
CA GLU A 66 9.31 -16.39 -16.02
C GLU A 66 10.22 -15.15 -15.99
N GLY A 67 11.51 -15.38 -15.75
CA GLY A 67 12.53 -14.33 -15.75
C GLY A 67 12.27 -13.22 -14.75
N VAL A 68 11.71 -13.54 -13.58
CA VAL A 68 11.19 -12.55 -12.64
C VAL A 68 12.31 -11.87 -11.86
N SER A 69 12.41 -10.55 -11.99
CA SER A 69 13.27 -9.70 -11.17
C SER A 69 12.43 -8.67 -10.42
N LEU A 70 12.84 -8.32 -9.19
CA LEU A 70 12.10 -7.37 -8.35
C LEU A 70 13.04 -6.44 -7.58
N ARG A 71 12.70 -5.15 -7.59
CA ARG A 71 13.28 -4.08 -6.76
C ARG A 71 12.16 -3.40 -5.98
N TYR A 72 12.38 -3.13 -4.70
CA TYR A 72 11.49 -2.27 -3.92
C TYR A 72 11.93 -0.81 -4.08
N GLY A 73 11.01 0.14 -4.23
CA GLY A 73 11.35 1.56 -4.37
C GLY A 73 11.79 2.02 -5.76
N GLY A 74 11.52 1.22 -6.81
CA GLY A 74 11.79 1.62 -8.20
C GLY A 74 13.26 1.49 -8.62
N GLU A 75 13.73 2.42 -9.45
CA GLU A 75 15.05 2.36 -10.08
C GLU A 75 16.23 2.60 -9.14
N GLU A 76 15.99 3.14 -7.94
CA GLU A 76 17.03 3.41 -6.94
C GLU A 76 17.19 2.26 -5.93
N GLY A 77 16.23 1.34 -5.86
CA GLY A 77 16.22 0.28 -4.86
C GLY A 77 17.10 -0.92 -5.19
N ASP A 78 17.53 -1.68 -4.20
CA ASP A 78 18.30 -2.89 -4.44
C ASP A 78 17.44 -4.02 -5.03
N TRP A 79 18.07 -4.84 -5.88
CA TRP A 79 17.47 -6.07 -6.40
C TRP A 79 17.28 -7.10 -5.29
N VAL A 80 16.03 -7.46 -5.01
CA VAL A 80 15.67 -8.52 -4.06
C VAL A 80 15.54 -9.87 -4.73
N LEU A 81 15.06 -9.88 -5.98
CA LEU A 81 15.00 -11.07 -6.83
C LEU A 81 15.64 -10.74 -8.17
N ARG A 82 16.35 -11.70 -8.76
CA ARG A 82 17.02 -11.56 -10.05
C ARG A 82 16.75 -12.79 -10.91
N ASN A 83 16.09 -12.60 -12.05
CA ASN A 83 15.88 -13.62 -13.08
C ASN A 83 15.37 -14.97 -12.55
N VAL A 84 14.37 -14.95 -11.67
CA VAL A 84 13.79 -16.15 -11.06
C VAL A 84 12.82 -16.81 -12.04
N THR A 85 13.09 -18.07 -12.39
CA THR A 85 12.24 -18.87 -13.28
C THR A 85 11.93 -20.22 -12.65
N PHE A 86 10.65 -20.55 -12.50
CA PHE A 86 10.19 -21.87 -12.08
C PHE A 86 8.72 -22.08 -12.44
N ASP A 87 8.30 -23.34 -12.50
CA ASP A 87 6.92 -23.75 -12.77
C ASP A 87 6.42 -24.66 -11.65
N VAL A 88 5.19 -24.43 -11.19
CA VAL A 88 4.50 -25.22 -10.19
C VAL A 88 3.26 -25.82 -10.84
N PRO A 89 3.27 -27.14 -11.11
CA PRO A 89 2.11 -27.82 -11.69
C PRO A 89 0.91 -27.82 -10.74
N PRO A 90 -0.32 -27.93 -11.29
CA PRO A 90 -1.54 -28.08 -10.50
C PRO A 90 -1.46 -29.16 -9.42
N GLY A 91 -2.04 -28.89 -8.25
CA GLY A 91 -2.13 -29.82 -7.13
C GLY A 91 -0.79 -30.19 -6.47
N LYS A 92 0.33 -29.58 -6.86
CA LYS A 92 1.64 -29.82 -6.24
C LYS A 92 1.85 -28.92 -5.03
N LYS A 93 2.55 -29.47 -4.03
CA LYS A 93 3.04 -28.73 -2.86
C LYS A 93 4.52 -28.45 -3.06
N VAL A 94 4.88 -27.18 -3.07
CA VAL A 94 6.26 -26.72 -3.24
C VAL A 94 6.67 -25.92 -2.01
N ALA A 95 7.90 -26.15 -1.54
CA ALA A 95 8.49 -25.41 -0.43
C ALA A 95 9.59 -24.48 -0.95
N LEU A 96 9.51 -23.21 -0.59
CA LEU A 96 10.57 -22.22 -0.86
C LEU A 96 11.47 -22.13 0.38
N VAL A 97 12.71 -22.58 0.25
CA VAL A 97 13.68 -22.63 1.37
C VAL A 97 14.90 -21.79 1.04
N GLY A 98 15.41 -21.05 2.02
CA GLY A 98 16.59 -20.20 1.88
C GLY A 98 16.81 -19.31 3.10
N ALA A 99 18.00 -18.73 3.22
CA ALA A 99 18.39 -17.85 4.31
C ALA A 99 17.41 -16.68 4.51
N SER A 100 17.37 -16.08 5.71
CA SER A 100 16.60 -14.84 5.91
C SER A 100 17.07 -13.77 4.91
N GLY A 101 16.14 -12.99 4.36
CA GLY A 101 16.44 -11.97 3.35
C GLY A 101 16.59 -12.47 1.89
N SER A 102 16.56 -13.78 1.63
CA SER A 102 16.67 -14.34 0.25
C SER A 102 15.51 -14.03 -0.71
N GLY A 103 14.50 -13.26 -0.29
CA GLY A 103 13.37 -12.88 -1.16
C GLY A 103 12.18 -13.86 -1.18
N LYS A 104 12.14 -14.88 -0.33
CA LYS A 104 11.00 -15.84 -0.22
C LYS A 104 9.65 -15.15 -0.05
N SER A 105 9.55 -14.22 0.91
CA SER A 105 8.33 -13.46 1.15
C SER A 105 7.99 -12.54 -0.03
N SER A 106 9.00 -12.06 -0.76
CA SER A 106 8.80 -11.28 -1.98
C SER A 106 8.17 -12.10 -3.10
N LEU A 107 8.54 -13.38 -3.27
CA LEU A 107 7.88 -14.28 -4.23
C LEU A 107 6.39 -14.46 -3.90
N GLY A 108 6.06 -14.67 -2.63
CA GLY A 108 4.66 -14.76 -2.18
C GLY A 108 3.88 -13.47 -2.44
N ARG A 109 4.49 -12.31 -2.18
CA ARG A 109 3.89 -10.99 -2.46
C ARG A 109 3.66 -10.74 -3.95
N LEU A 110 4.57 -11.20 -4.82
CA LEU A 110 4.39 -11.14 -6.28
C LEU A 110 3.23 -12.02 -6.74
N LEU A 111 3.15 -13.26 -6.22
CA LEU A 111 2.07 -14.18 -6.55
C LEU A 111 0.69 -13.60 -6.18
N CYS A 112 0.59 -12.96 -5.01
CA CYS A 112 -0.64 -12.29 -4.55
C CYS A 112 -0.86 -10.91 -5.19
N ARG A 113 0.00 -10.52 -6.15
CA ARG A 113 0.03 -9.21 -6.81
C ARG A 113 -0.08 -8.05 -5.80
N MET A 114 0.72 -8.11 -4.75
CA MET A 114 0.98 -6.98 -3.86
C MET A 114 2.05 -6.04 -4.44
N TYR A 115 2.87 -6.58 -5.35
CA TYR A 115 3.82 -5.87 -6.19
C TYR A 115 3.75 -6.48 -7.59
N ASP A 116 4.02 -5.67 -8.61
CA ASP A 116 4.29 -6.18 -9.95
C ASP A 116 5.80 -6.43 -10.10
N PRO A 117 6.20 -7.45 -10.88
CA PRO A 117 7.62 -7.70 -11.13
C PRO A 117 8.23 -6.54 -11.93
N THR A 118 9.45 -6.14 -11.57
CA THR A 118 10.22 -5.12 -12.31
C THR A 118 10.57 -5.61 -13.71
N GLU A 119 10.93 -6.89 -13.82
CA GLU A 119 11.20 -7.58 -15.08
C GLU A 119 10.56 -8.97 -15.07
N GLY A 120 10.27 -9.50 -16.27
CA GLY A 120 9.64 -10.79 -16.42
C GLY A 120 8.13 -10.75 -16.17
N ARG A 121 7.57 -11.91 -15.82
CA ARG A 121 6.13 -12.06 -15.56
C ARG A 121 5.81 -13.24 -14.65
N VAL A 122 4.68 -13.12 -13.96
CA VAL A 122 4.08 -14.20 -13.17
C VAL A 122 2.78 -14.61 -13.86
N LEU A 123 2.62 -15.91 -14.06
CA LEU A 123 1.49 -16.50 -14.76
C LEU A 123 0.69 -17.38 -13.80
N ILE A 124 -0.63 -17.32 -13.92
CA ILE A 124 -1.55 -18.32 -13.36
C ILE A 124 -2.33 -18.93 -14.51
N ASP A 125 -2.23 -20.26 -14.67
CA ASP A 125 -2.83 -21.02 -15.78
C ASP A 125 -2.50 -20.40 -17.16
N GLY A 126 -1.26 -19.93 -17.32
CA GLY A 126 -0.77 -19.28 -18.56
C GLY A 126 -1.17 -17.81 -18.73
N HIS A 127 -1.96 -17.23 -17.82
CA HIS A 127 -2.40 -15.84 -17.88
C HIS A 127 -1.49 -14.94 -17.04
N ASP A 128 -0.94 -13.87 -17.65
CA ASP A 128 -0.18 -12.86 -16.91
C ASP A 128 -1.09 -12.12 -15.93
N ILE A 129 -0.79 -12.25 -14.64
CA ILE A 129 -1.61 -11.70 -13.55
C ILE A 129 -1.74 -10.18 -13.61
N ARG A 130 -0.82 -9.48 -14.29
CA ARG A 130 -0.89 -8.02 -14.50
C ARG A 130 -2.04 -7.60 -15.42
N LYS A 131 -2.42 -8.49 -16.34
CA LYS A 131 -3.51 -8.29 -17.30
C LYS A 131 -4.85 -8.74 -16.74
N MET A 132 -4.88 -9.29 -15.53
CA MET A 132 -6.09 -9.76 -14.88
C MET A 132 -6.56 -8.77 -13.81
N THR A 133 -7.83 -8.83 -13.43
CA THR A 133 -8.33 -7.99 -12.32
C THR A 133 -7.73 -8.45 -10.99
N LEU A 134 -7.33 -7.52 -10.14
CA LEU A 134 -6.75 -7.78 -8.82
C LEU A 134 -7.69 -8.62 -7.95
N GLU A 135 -8.99 -8.35 -8.03
CA GLU A 135 -10.02 -9.09 -7.30
C GLU A 135 -10.03 -10.57 -7.70
N SER A 136 -10.04 -10.87 -9.00
CA SER A 136 -10.08 -12.27 -9.46
C SER A 136 -8.79 -13.03 -9.13
N VAL A 137 -7.63 -12.39 -9.26
CA VAL A 137 -6.33 -12.99 -8.90
C VAL A 137 -6.27 -13.28 -7.40
N ARG A 138 -6.63 -12.31 -6.55
CA ARG A 138 -6.58 -12.48 -5.09
C ARG A 138 -7.67 -13.42 -4.59
N GLY A 139 -8.84 -13.45 -5.23
CA GLY A 139 -9.91 -14.39 -4.93
C GLY A 139 -9.54 -15.84 -5.24
N ALA A 140 -8.63 -16.07 -6.19
CA ALA A 140 -8.11 -17.39 -6.51
C ALA A 140 -6.99 -17.89 -5.56
N ILE A 141 -6.47 -17.04 -4.67
CA ILE A 141 -5.31 -17.35 -3.83
C ILE A 141 -5.66 -17.25 -2.34
N GLY A 142 -5.57 -18.38 -1.63
CA GLY A 142 -5.60 -18.40 -0.17
C GLY A 142 -4.22 -18.08 0.41
N VAL A 143 -4.15 -17.12 1.34
CA VAL A 143 -2.89 -16.73 2.01
C VAL A 143 -3.03 -16.88 3.51
N VAL A 144 -2.04 -17.50 4.14
CA VAL A 144 -1.89 -17.52 5.60
C VAL A 144 -0.66 -16.69 5.95
N PRO A 145 -0.83 -15.48 6.53
CA PRO A 145 0.29 -14.62 6.88
C PRO A 145 1.08 -15.20 8.06
N GLN A 146 2.36 -14.80 8.16
CA GLN A 146 3.21 -15.20 9.29
C GLN A 146 2.72 -14.58 10.61
N ASP A 147 2.27 -13.33 10.58
CA ASP A 147 1.63 -12.63 11.69
C ASP A 147 0.13 -12.49 11.38
N CYS A 148 -0.71 -13.27 12.07
CA CYS A 148 -2.16 -13.22 11.91
C CYS A 148 -2.77 -12.08 12.74
N ALA A 149 -3.44 -11.14 12.08
CA ALA A 149 -4.30 -10.16 12.73
C ALA A 149 -5.75 -10.68 12.77
N LEU A 150 -6.38 -10.65 13.95
CA LEU A 150 -7.79 -10.95 14.15
C LEU A 150 -8.52 -9.64 14.41
N PHE A 151 -9.60 -9.39 13.67
CA PHE A 151 -10.48 -8.25 13.93
C PHE A 151 -11.49 -8.62 15.03
N GLN A 152 -11.67 -7.72 16.00
CA GLN A 152 -12.71 -7.83 17.01
C GLN A 152 -14.01 -7.19 16.54
#